data_AF-A0A7N2KPU3-F1
#
_entry.id   AF-A0A7N2KPU3-F1
#
_cell.length_a   1.000
_cell.length_b   1.000
_cell.length_c   1.000
_cell.angle_alpha   90.00
_cell.angle_beta   90.00
_cell.angle_gamma   90.00
#
_symmetry.space_group_name_H-M   'P 1'
#
loop_
_entity.id
_entity.type
_entity.pdbx_description
1 polymer ?
#
loop_
_entity_poly.entity_id
_entity_poly.type
_entity_poly.pdbx_seq_one_letter_code
_entity_poly.pdbx_strand_id
1 'polypeptide(L)'
;MPMSLEEYHVAHTYVVMKMSQQHTTGNEGVEVLENKDFEDDVLGKGRYTNKVYRLQSKVPSWLTTFAPADALIMQEEAWNAFPRCKSVPIFSQVSVNH
;
A
#
# COMPACT_ATOMS: atom_id res chain seq x y z
N MET A 1 20.83 -4.81 8.81
CA MET A 1 20.79 -6.29 8.65
C MET A 1 22.16 -6.75 8.20
N PRO A 2 22.67 -7.91 8.66
CA PRO A 2 23.98 -8.42 8.24
C PRO A 2 23.89 -9.09 6.86
N MET A 3 23.77 -8.29 5.80
CA MET A 3 23.74 -8.74 4.41
C MET A 3 24.22 -7.62 3.47
N SER A 4 24.70 -7.98 2.29
CA SER A 4 25.10 -6.99 1.27
C SER A 4 23.89 -6.28 0.64
N LEU A 5 24.14 -5.15 -0.03
CA LEU A 5 23.09 -4.32 -0.64
C LEU A 5 22.33 -5.06 -1.75
N GLU A 6 23.03 -5.87 -2.55
CA GLU A 6 22.42 -6.69 -3.61
C GLU A 6 21.57 -7.81 -3.02
N GLU A 7 22.08 -8.53 -2.01
CA GLU A 7 21.31 -9.56 -1.31
C GLU A 7 20.07 -8.97 -0.66
N TYR A 8 20.17 -7.75 -0.11
CA TYR A 8 19.03 -7.07 0.52
C TYR A 8 17.94 -6.78 -0.52
N HIS A 9 18.32 -6.32 -1.71
CA HIS A 9 17.37 -6.04 -2.77
C HIS A 9 16.58 -7.29 -3.19
N VAL A 10 17.28 -8.41 -3.37
CA VAL A 10 16.65 -9.69 -3.76
C VAL A 10 15.76 -10.23 -2.62
N ALA A 11 16.27 -10.26 -1.40
CA ALA A 11 15.52 -10.75 -0.25
C ALA A 11 14.29 -9.89 0.04
N HIS A 12 14.41 -8.56 -0.03
CA HIS A 12 13.30 -7.63 0.16
C HIS A 12 12.20 -7.88 -0.87
N THR A 13 12.58 -8.03 -2.15
CA THR A 13 11.62 -8.32 -3.23
C THR A 13 10.87 -9.64 -2.97
N TYR A 14 11.59 -10.69 -2.56
CA TYR A 14 10.98 -11.98 -2.22
C TYR A 14 10.03 -11.88 -1.03
N VAL A 15 10.43 -11.19 0.05
CA VAL A 15 9.61 -11.00 1.26
C VAL A 15 8.33 -10.23 0.92
N VAL A 16 8.43 -9.14 0.15
CA VAL A 16 7.27 -8.36 -0.29
C VAL A 16 6.30 -9.23 -1.10
N MET A 17 6.81 -10.03 -2.04
CA MET A 17 5.98 -10.97 -2.81
C MET A 17 5.31 -12.01 -1.92
N LYS A 18 6.03 -12.66 -1.01
CA LYS A 18 5.46 -13.68 -0.13
C LYS A 18 4.43 -13.11 0.84
N MET A 19 4.71 -11.95 1.44
CA MET A 19 3.76 -11.25 2.29
C MET A 19 2.50 -10.86 1.52
N SER A 20 2.63 -10.35 0.29
CA SER A 20 1.47 -10.03 -0.54
C SER A 20 0.60 -11.25 -0.85
N GLN A 21 1.22 -12.41 -1.14
CA GLN A 21 0.49 -13.67 -1.37
C GLN A 21 -0.25 -14.14 -0.13
N GLN A 22 0.39 -14.05 1.05
CA GLN A 22 -0.23 -14.47 2.31
C GLN A 22 -1.34 -13.51 2.77
N HIS A 23 -1.24 -12.23 2.43
CA HIS A 23 -2.19 -11.21 2.87
C HIS A 23 -3.40 -11.05 1.93
N THR A 24 -3.39 -11.64 0.76
CA THR A 24 -4.51 -11.61 -0.19
C THR A 24 -5.39 -12.82 0.04
N THR A 25 -6.62 -12.62 0.52
CA THR A 25 -7.59 -13.71 0.73
C THR A 25 -8.92 -13.26 0.15
N GLY A 26 -9.30 -13.79 -1.01
CA GLY A 26 -10.58 -13.48 -1.66
C GLY A 26 -10.75 -11.98 -1.99
N ASN A 27 -11.80 -11.36 -1.44
CA ASN A 27 -12.18 -9.95 -1.68
C ASN A 27 -11.47 -8.95 -0.75
N GLU A 28 -10.55 -9.41 0.08
CA GLU A 28 -9.79 -8.58 1.04
C GLU A 28 -8.29 -8.68 0.79
N GLY A 29 -7.60 -7.55 0.89
CA GLY A 29 -6.19 -7.47 0.54
C GLY A 29 -5.80 -6.14 -0.09
N VAL A 30 -4.69 -6.18 -0.83
CA VAL A 30 -4.11 -5.02 -1.52
C VAL A 30 -4.42 -5.14 -3.00
N GLU A 31 -5.17 -4.18 -3.52
CA GLU A 31 -5.50 -4.06 -4.93
C GLU A 31 -4.61 -2.97 -5.55
N VAL A 32 -3.84 -3.29 -6.58
CA VAL A 32 -3.03 -2.30 -7.30
C VAL A 32 -3.89 -1.73 -8.43
N LEU A 33 -4.38 -0.50 -8.27
CA LEU A 33 -5.22 0.18 -9.26
C LEU A 33 -4.40 0.71 -10.44
N GLU A 34 -3.25 1.31 -10.14
CA GLU A 34 -2.38 1.89 -11.15
C GLU A 34 -0.91 1.59 -10.81
N ASN A 35 -0.13 1.21 -11.82
CA ASN A 35 1.31 1.03 -11.71
C ASN A 35 1.94 1.51 -13.01
N LYS A 36 2.46 2.73 -13.01
CA LYS A 36 3.01 3.38 -14.20
C LYS A 36 4.38 3.98 -13.92
N ASP A 37 5.21 4.03 -14.94
CA ASP A 37 6.47 4.76 -14.86
C ASP A 37 6.16 6.26 -14.84
N PHE A 38 6.91 7.02 -14.06
CA PHE A 38 6.82 8.48 -14.02
C PHE A 38 8.21 9.10 -14.12
N GLU A 39 8.25 10.28 -14.73
CA GLU A 39 9.40 11.17 -14.76
C GLU A 39 8.98 12.48 -14.11
N ASP A 40 9.73 12.89 -13.09
CA ASP A 40 9.52 14.15 -12.39
C ASP A 40 10.86 14.90 -12.29
N ASP A 41 10.81 16.23 -12.42
CA ASP A 41 12.02 17.06 -12.41
C ASP A 41 12.73 17.08 -11.04
N VAL A 42 12.00 16.81 -9.94
CA VAL A 42 12.50 16.86 -8.56
C VAL A 42 12.87 15.46 -8.04
N LEU A 43 12.04 14.46 -8.34
CA LEU A 43 12.23 13.08 -7.89
C LEU A 43 13.02 12.21 -8.87
N GLY A 44 13.07 12.58 -10.14
CA GLY A 44 13.71 11.81 -11.21
C GLY A 44 12.79 10.73 -11.80
N LYS A 45 13.39 9.73 -12.46
CA LYS A 45 12.69 8.56 -13.01
C LYS A 45 12.29 7.62 -11.88
N GLY A 46 11.05 7.17 -11.88
CA GLY A 46 10.55 6.25 -10.87
C GLY A 46 9.28 5.54 -11.29
N ARG A 47 8.66 4.86 -10.32
CA ARG A 47 7.41 4.15 -10.48
C ARG A 47 6.34 4.70 -9.58
N TYR A 48 5.22 5.10 -10.18
CA TYR A 48 4.02 5.53 -9.49
C TYR A 48 3.13 4.33 -9.27
N THR A 49 2.65 4.16 -8.05
CA THR A 49 1.68 3.12 -7.71
C THR A 49 0.52 3.70 -6.94
N ASN A 50 -0.71 3.38 -7.38
CA ASN A 50 -1.94 3.62 -6.64
C ASN A 50 -2.48 2.27 -6.16
N LYS A 51 -2.63 2.12 -4.84
CA LYS A 51 -3.09 0.89 -4.21
C LYS A 51 -4.28 1.15 -3.32
N VAL A 52 -5.24 0.24 -3.32
CA VAL A 52 -6.37 0.23 -2.39
C VAL A 52 -6.27 -0.97 -1.47
N TYR A 53 -6.26 -0.71 -0.18
CA TYR A 53 -6.22 -1.69 0.89
C TYR A 53 -7.63 -1.85 1.45
N ARG A 54 -8.20 -3.05 1.30
CA ARG A 54 -9.49 -3.42 1.90
C ARG A 54 -9.21 -4.22 3.17
N LEU A 55 -9.36 -3.59 4.33
CA LEU A 55 -8.94 -4.14 5.63
C LEU A 55 -10.08 -4.71 6.48
N GLN A 56 -11.25 -4.98 5.88
CA GLN A 56 -12.48 -5.32 6.62
C GLN A 56 -12.32 -6.50 7.60
N SER A 57 -11.60 -7.57 7.26
CA SER A 57 -11.31 -8.71 8.16
C SER A 57 -10.07 -8.55 9.03
N LYS A 58 -9.20 -7.58 8.75
CA LYS A 58 -7.93 -7.39 9.46
C LYS A 58 -8.00 -6.34 10.55
N VAL A 59 -9.12 -5.63 10.65
CA VAL A 59 -9.36 -4.70 11.76
C VAL A 59 -10.02 -5.41 12.95
N PRO A 60 -9.70 -5.01 14.19
CA PRO A 60 -10.35 -5.54 15.37
C PRO A 60 -11.87 -5.36 15.32
N SER A 61 -12.64 -6.36 15.77
CA SER A 61 -14.12 -6.35 15.72
C SER A 61 -14.76 -5.19 16.49
N TRP A 62 -14.06 -4.60 17.46
CA TRP A 62 -14.55 -3.41 18.14
C TRP A 62 -14.53 -2.17 17.22
N LEU A 63 -13.61 -2.09 16.25
CA LEU A 63 -13.47 -0.95 15.35
C LEU A 63 -14.57 -0.93 14.28
N THR A 64 -15.02 -2.11 13.81
CA THR A 64 -16.14 -2.24 12.87
C THR A 64 -17.49 -1.83 13.49
N THR A 65 -17.57 -1.74 14.81
CA THR A 65 -18.78 -1.26 15.53
C THR A 65 -18.91 0.26 15.46
N PHE A 66 -17.80 0.98 15.34
CA PHE A 66 -17.78 2.45 15.31
C PHE A 66 -17.55 3.04 13.92
N ALA A 67 -16.95 2.26 13.00
CA ALA A 67 -16.64 2.71 11.66
C ALA A 67 -17.38 1.86 10.61
N PRO A 68 -18.10 2.48 9.65
CA PRO A 68 -18.77 1.75 8.58
C PRO A 68 -17.75 0.98 7.73
N ALA A 69 -18.18 -0.10 7.07
CA ALA A 69 -17.31 -0.98 6.30
C ALA A 69 -16.52 -0.27 5.19
N ASP A 70 -17.03 0.86 4.68
CA ASP A 70 -16.37 1.73 3.68
C ASP A 70 -15.27 2.63 4.28
N ALA A 71 -15.25 2.83 5.59
CA ALA A 71 -14.18 3.52 6.33
C ALA A 71 -12.89 2.70 6.40
N LEU A 72 -13.00 1.39 6.14
CA LEU A 72 -11.91 0.41 6.25
C LEU A 72 -11.20 0.20 4.92
N ILE A 73 -11.46 1.09 3.96
CA ILE A 73 -10.80 1.15 2.67
C ILE A 73 -9.77 2.28 2.74
N MET A 74 -8.50 1.93 2.61
CA MET A 74 -7.41 2.90 2.57
C MET A 74 -6.83 2.93 1.16
N GLN A 75 -6.66 4.12 0.60
CA GLN A 75 -5.95 4.30 -0.66
C GLN A 75 -4.54 4.82 -0.37
N GLU A 76 -3.55 4.36 -1.12
CA GLU A 76 -2.16 4.79 -1.03
C GLU A 76 -1.66 5.15 -2.42
N GLU A 77 -1.20 6.38 -2.57
CA GLU A 77 -0.44 6.81 -3.74
C GLU A 77 1.05 6.87 -3.36
N ALA A 78 1.90 6.22 -4.14
CA ALA A 78 3.33 6.17 -3.89
C ALA A 78 4.15 6.45 -5.14
N TRP A 79 5.19 7.28 -4.99
CA TRP A 79 6.18 7.66 -5.98
C TRP A 79 7.53 7.08 -5.56
N ASN A 80 7.90 5.98 -6.20
CA ASN A 80 9.12 5.24 -5.93
C ASN A 80 10.20 5.62 -6.93
N ALA A 81 11.09 6.55 -6.59
CA ALA A 81 12.24 6.95 -7.39
C ALA A 81 13.53 6.62 -6.63
N PHE A 82 13.94 5.35 -6.68
CA PHE A 82 15.05 4.84 -5.85
C PHE A 82 16.30 5.76 -5.95
N PRO A 83 16.90 6.16 -4.81
CA PRO A 83 16.66 5.69 -3.44
C PRO A 83 15.57 6.45 -2.68
N ARG A 84 14.90 7.44 -3.28
CA ARG A 84 13.85 8.23 -2.65
C ARG A 84 12.47 7.62 -2.89
N CYS A 85 11.66 7.59 -1.84
CA CYS A 85 10.29 7.14 -1.90
C CYS A 85 9.42 8.18 -1.20
N LYS A 86 8.28 8.50 -1.82
CA LYS A 86 7.23 9.30 -1.21
C LYS A 86 5.94 8.49 -1.28
N SER A 87 5.28 8.28 -0.15
CA SER A 87 3.93 7.68 -0.11
C SER A 87 2.98 8.63 0.62
N VAL A 88 1.74 8.70 0.13
CA VAL A 88 0.68 9.52 0.67
C VAL A 88 -0.51 8.59 0.96
N PRO A 89 -0.77 8.27 2.25
CA PRO A 89 -1.98 7.55 2.62
C PRO A 89 -3.19 8.48 2.54
N ILE A 90 -4.20 8.06 1.79
CA ILE A 90 -5.49 8.72 1.65
C ILE A 90 -6.52 7.83 2.32
N PHE A 91 -7.00 8.26 3.47
CA PHE A 91 -8.15 7.63 4.11
C PHE A 91 -9.40 8.15 3.40
N SER A 92 -10.28 7.25 2.94
CA SER A 92 -11.64 7.66 2.59
C SER A 92 -12.25 8.24 3.86
N GLN A 93 -12.35 9.58 3.94
CA GLN A 93 -13.09 10.18 5.03
C GLN A 93 -14.52 9.68 4.91
N VAL A 94 -14.95 8.96 5.96
CA VAL A 94 -16.37 8.80 6.23
C VAL A 94 -16.91 10.21 6.33
N SER A 95 -17.68 10.65 5.33
CA SER A 95 -18.60 11.76 5.53
C SER A 95 -19.53 11.34 6.65
N VAL A 96 -19.18 11.70 7.87
CA VAL A 96 -20.10 11.68 9.00
C VAL A 96 -21.09 12.78 8.68
N ASN A 97 -22.13 12.45 7.90
CA ASN A 97 -23.29 13.28 7.77
C ASN A 97 -23.88 13.41 9.18
N HIS A 98 -23.73 14.59 9.76
CA HIS A 98 -24.41 15.02 10.97
C HIS A 98 -25.75 15.64 10.59
#